data_AF-A0A7C6E4L8-F1
#
_entry.id   AF-A0A7C6E4L8-F1
#
_cell.length_a   1.000
_cell.length_b   1.000
_cell.length_c   1.000
_cell.angle_alpha   90.00
_cell.angle_beta   90.00
_cell.angle_gamma   90.00
#
_symmetry.space_group_name_H-M   'P 1'
#
loop_
_entity.id
_entity.type
_entity.pdbx_description
1 polymer ?
#
loop_
_entity_poly.entity_id
_entity_poly.type
_entity_poly.pdbx_seq_one_letter_code
_entity_poly.pdbx_strand_id
1 'polypeptide(L)' 'MISRGHIYFVDLEPARGREQAGRRPVLVVSSDAINRQPLVVTVVVGTDAARIPRDYPTNVRVPAK' A
#
# COMPACT_ATOMS: atom_id res chain seq x y z
N MET A 1 2.91 -2.90 -16.47
CA MET A 1 3.00 -1.44 -16.22
C MET A 1 2.37 -1.14 -14.88
N ILE A 2 2.98 -0.31 -14.04
CA ILE A 2 2.40 0.11 -12.76
C ILE A 2 1.24 1.07 -13.05
N SER A 3 0.09 0.89 -12.40
CA SER A 3 -1.09 1.74 -12.61
C SER A 3 -1.91 1.86 -11.32
N ARG A 4 -2.59 3.00 -11.17
CA ARG A 4 -3.41 3.37 -10.03
C ARG A 4 -4.52 2.35 -9.81
N GLY A 5 -4.75 1.97 -8.56
CA GLY A 5 -5.77 0.98 -8.21
C GLY A 5 -5.28 -0.47 -8.22
N HIS A 6 -4.09 -0.76 -8.77
CA HIS A 6 -3.50 -2.08 -8.67
C HIS A 6 -2.82 -2.31 -7.31
N ILE A 7 -2.80 -3.57 -6.89
CA ILE A 7 -2.15 -4.04 -5.67
C ILE A 7 -0.88 -4.80 -6.04
N TYR A 8 0.22 -4.48 -5.36
CA TYR A 8 1.51 -5.16 -5.50
C TYR A 8 2.04 -5.60 -4.14
N PHE A 9 2.82 -6.68 -4.10
CA PHE A 9 3.59 -7.03 -2.90
C PHE A 9 4.97 -6.39 -2.98
N VAL A 10 5.29 -5.54 -2.01
CA VAL A 10 6.52 -4.75 -1.96
C VAL A 10 7.26 -5.00 -0.64
N ASP A 11 8.58 -5.00 -0.69
CA ASP A 11 9.43 -5.00 0.51
C ASP A 11 9.61 -3.55 1.01
N LEU A 12 9.29 -3.32 2.27
CA LEU A 12 9.29 -1.99 2.90
C LEU A 12 10.50 -1.79 3.85
N GLU A 13 11.45 -2.72 3.87
CA GLU A 13 12.67 -2.55 4.68
C GLU A 13 13.71 -1.64 4.00
N PRO A 14 14.47 -0.84 4.77
CA PRO A 14 14.42 -0.71 6.22
C PRO A 14 13.34 0.29 6.69
N ALA A 15 12.56 -0.09 7.70
CA ALA A 15 11.60 0.80 8.37
C ALA A 15 12.11 1.30 9.73
N ARG A 16 11.63 2.45 10.19
CA ARG A 16 11.98 3.03 11.49
C ARG A 16 10.74 3.25 12.38
N GLY A 17 10.86 2.89 13.66
CA GLY A 17 9.82 3.12 14.65
C GLY A 17 8.52 2.36 14.36
N ARG A 18 7.44 3.10 14.07
CA ARG A 18 6.09 2.56 13.78
C ARG A 18 5.72 2.61 12.29
N GLU A 19 6.68 2.88 11.43
CA GLU A 19 6.50 2.71 9.99
C GLU A 19 6.06 1.27 9.65
N GLN A 20 5.22 1.11 8.64
CA GLN A 20 4.86 -0.22 8.17
C GLN A 20 6.07 -0.88 7.50
N ALA A 21 6.33 -2.13 7.85
CA ALA A 21 7.59 -2.81 7.57
C ALA A 21 7.37 -4.23 7.00
N GLY A 22 8.42 -4.81 6.40
CA GLY A 22 8.40 -6.13 5.76
C GLY A 22 7.60 -6.20 4.44
N ARG A 23 7.54 -7.41 3.88
CA ARG A 23 6.86 -7.65 2.59
C ARG A 23 5.33 -7.63 2.74
N ARG A 24 4.66 -6.65 2.11
CA ARG A 24 3.22 -6.39 2.30
C ARG A 24 2.52 -6.01 0.99
N PRO A 25 1.20 -6.24 0.89
CA PRO A 25 0.42 -5.69 -0.21
C PRO A 25 0.35 -4.17 -0.07
N VAL A 26 0.49 -3.45 -1.18
CA VAL A 26 0.35 -1.99 -1.26
C VAL A 26 -0.56 -1.62 -2.43
N LEU A 27 -1.42 -0.62 -2.24
CA LEU A 27 -2.30 -0.08 -3.26
C LEU A 27 -1.65 1.14 -3.92
N VAL A 28 -1.52 1.14 -5.23
CA VAL A 28 -1.01 2.32 -5.97
C VAL A 28 -2.05 3.43 -5.97
N VAL A 29 -1.68 4.61 -5.45
CA VAL A 29 -2.57 5.77 -5.39
C VAL A 29 -2.11 6.95 -6.24
N SER A 30 -0.84 7.00 -6.63
CA SER A 30 -0.32 7.98 -7.59
C SER A 30 -0.99 7.84 -8.96
N SER A 31 -1.10 8.96 -9.69
CA SER A 31 -1.72 8.99 -11.02
C SER A 31 -0.88 8.21 -12.04
N ASP A 32 -1.54 7.66 -13.05
CA ASP A 32 -0.85 6.94 -14.12
C ASP A 32 0.10 7.81 -14.94
N ALA A 33 -0.12 9.12 -14.97
CA ALA A 33 0.81 10.07 -15.55
C ALA A 33 2.16 10.06 -14.80
N ILE A 34 2.14 9.99 -13.46
CA ILE A 34 3.35 9.86 -12.62
C ILE A 34 3.95 8.46 -12.77
N ASN A 35 3.11 7.41 -12.73
CA ASN A 35 3.56 6.00 -12.77
C ASN A 35 4.30 5.60 -14.07
N ARG A 36 4.14 6.39 -15.14
CA ARG A 36 4.84 6.20 -16.42
C ARG A 36 6.19 6.93 -16.50
N GLN A 37 6.49 7.81 -15.56
CA GLN A 37 7.78 8.49 -15.46
C GLN A 37 8.75 7.64 -14.64
N PRO A 38 10.08 7.83 -14.79
CA PRO A 38 11.08 7.20 -13.93
C PRO A 38 11.14 7.88 -12.54
N LEU A 39 9.99 8.09 -11.93
CA LEU A 39 9.80 8.76 -10.64
C LEU A 39 9.30 7.78 -9.58
N VAL A 40 9.06 8.29 -8.38
CA VAL A 40 8.50 7.54 -7.26
C VAL A 40 7.00 7.25 -7.46
N VAL A 41 6.57 6.08 -7.01
CA VAL A 41 5.17 5.65 -6.98
C VAL A 41 4.65 5.81 -5.56
N THR A 42 3.52 6.50 -5.39
CA THR A 42 2.88 6.67 -4.07
C THR A 42 1.91 5.51 -3.83
N VAL A 43 2.01 4.91 -2.65
CA VAL A 43 1.21 3.74 -2.28
C VAL A 43 0.58 3.89 -0.89
N VAL A 44 -0.52 3.19 -0.66
CA VAL A 44 -1.10 2.97 0.66
C VAL A 44 -0.83 1.52 1.07
N VAL A 45 -0.25 1.31 2.25
CA VAL A 45 0.14 -0.02 2.73
C VAL A 45 -1.07 -0.76 3.27
N GLY A 46 -1.25 -2.00 2.81
CA GLY A 46 -2.25 -2.93 3.31
C GLY A 46 -1.72 -3.80 4.44
N THR A 47 -2.62 -4.21 5.32
CA THR A 47 -2.39 -5.24 6.33
C THR A 47 -3.60 -6.14 6.44
N ASP A 48 -3.41 -7.33 6.97
CA ASP A 48 -4.50 -8.24 7.28
C ASP A 48 -5.50 -7.55 8.23
N ALA A 49 -6.77 -7.60 7.83
CA ALA A 49 -7.91 -7.07 8.56
C ALA A 49 -8.01 -7.63 9.98
N ALA A 50 -7.62 -8.90 10.20
CA ALA A 50 -7.62 -9.55 11.50
C ALA A 50 -6.61 -8.94 12.49
N ARG A 51 -5.60 -8.21 11.99
CA ARG A 51 -4.60 -7.51 12.81
C ARG A 51 -5.02 -6.09 13.20
N ILE A 52 -6.18 -5.62 12.74
CA ILE A 52 -6.71 -4.30 13.05
C ILE A 52 -7.81 -4.43 14.11
N PRO A 53 -7.51 -4.18 15.40
CA PRO A 53 -8.47 -4.39 16.50
C PRO A 53 -9.59 -3.35 16.53
N ARG A 54 -9.39 -2.20 15.87
CA ARG A 54 -10.36 -1.10 15.79
C ARG A 54 -10.32 -0.50 14.40
N ASP A 55 -11.49 -0.31 13.80
CA ASP A 55 -11.62 0.46 12.57
C ASP A 55 -11.52 1.96 12.85
N TYR A 56 -10.64 2.63 12.13
CA TYR A 56 -10.50 4.08 12.11
C TYR A 56 -11.09 4.63 10.81
N PRO A 57 -11.50 5.92 10.77
CA PRO A 57 -12.03 6.55 9.56
C PRO A 57 -11.09 6.53 8.34
N THR A 58 -9.79 6.32 8.57
CA THR A 58 -8.76 6.20 7.53
C THR A 58 -8.58 4.77 7.01
N ASN A 59 -9.21 3.77 7.64
CA ASN A 59 -9.20 2.40 7.16
C ASN A 59 -10.21 2.23 6.03
N VAL A 60 -9.79 1.55 4.98
CA VAL A 60 -10.67 1.06 3.92
C VAL A 60 -10.56 -0.45 3.90
N ARG A 61 -11.67 -1.15 4.15
CA ARG A 61 -11.73 -2.61 4.08
C ARG A 61 -11.76 -3.03 2.61
N VAL A 62 -10.92 -3.99 2.25
CA VAL A 62 -10.86 -4.55 0.89
C VAL A 62 -11.15 -6.06 1.01
N PRO A 63 -12.14 -6.60 0.29
CA PRO A 63 -12.43 -8.02 0.34
C PRO A 63 -11.27 -8.83 -0.27
N ALA A 64 -11.00 -10.00 0.31
CA ALA A 64 -10.21 -11.01 -0.38
C ALA A 64 -11.03 -11.51 -1.57
N LYS A 65 -10.45 -11.45 -2.77
CA LYS A 65 -11.03 -12.07 -3.96
C LYS A 65 -10.53 -13.49 -4.10
#